data_AF-A0A1Y5ES56-F1
#
_entry.id   AF-A0A1Y5ES56-F1
#
_cell.length_a   1.000
_cell.length_b   1.000
_cell.length_c   1.000
_cell.angle_alpha   90.00
_cell.angle_beta   90.00
_cell.angle_gamma   90.00
#
_symmetry.space_group_name_H-M   'P 1'
#
loop_
_entity.id
_entity.type
_entity.pdbx_description
1 polymer ?
#
loop_
_entity_poly.entity_id
_entity_poly.type
_entity_poly.pdbx_seq_one_letter_code
_entity_poly.pdbx_strand_id
1 'polypeptide(L)'
;VTLGGTSWKEGKRHPTLANNVVVGAGAKVLGPIFLAEGVRVGSNAVVVKDVDANQTVIGVPGRVVRTDLTEDKKQQQKLAQAVGFDAYGTSSAEVDPVAAAIHGLIEHIQAMDKRVDAMADTIHKLGGECPEVDMPELDGCDLQQQQQNNGKVD
;
A
#
# COMPACT_ATOMS: atom_id res chain seq x y z
N VAL A 1 -8.54 -7.31 19.95
CA VAL A 1 -7.09 -7.67 19.99
C VAL A 1 -6.67 -7.92 21.44
N THR A 2 -5.56 -8.63 21.69
CA THR A 2 -5.01 -8.83 23.05
C THR A 2 -3.52 -8.48 23.08
N LEU A 3 -3.13 -7.60 24.01
CA LEU A 3 -1.74 -7.32 24.38
C LEU A 3 -1.53 -7.85 25.80
N GLY A 4 -1.13 -9.12 25.91
CA GLY A 4 -1.17 -9.87 27.17
C GLY A 4 0.20 -10.14 27.76
N GLY A 5 0.25 -10.36 29.08
CA GLY A 5 1.46 -10.81 29.75
C GLY A 5 1.57 -12.33 29.83
N THR A 6 2.79 -12.82 30.02
CA THR A 6 3.08 -14.27 30.17
C THR A 6 3.59 -14.63 31.57
N SER A 7 3.73 -13.65 32.48
CA SER A 7 4.27 -13.85 33.82
C SER A 7 3.55 -13.01 34.88
N TRP A 8 3.53 -13.54 36.10
CA TRP A 8 3.04 -12.88 37.32
C TRP A 8 4.14 -12.12 38.07
N LYS A 9 5.41 -12.28 37.65
CA LYS A 9 6.54 -11.55 38.25
C LYS A 9 6.40 -10.05 37.99
N GLU A 10 6.85 -9.25 38.94
CA GLU A 10 6.96 -7.80 38.80
C GLU A 10 7.98 -7.44 37.71
N GLY A 11 7.69 -6.40 36.92
CA GLY A 11 8.51 -5.94 35.80
C GLY A 11 7.79 -5.90 34.46
N LYS A 12 8.56 -5.69 33.38
CA LYS A 12 8.04 -5.68 32.01
C LYS A 12 7.51 -7.07 31.65
N ARG A 13 6.21 -7.14 31.39
CA ARG A 13 5.49 -8.40 31.10
C ARG A 13 4.57 -8.35 29.88
N HIS A 14 4.23 -7.15 29.41
CA HIS A 14 3.37 -6.92 28.26
C HIS A 14 4.21 -6.45 27.06
N PRO A 15 3.70 -6.62 25.83
CA PRO A 15 4.45 -6.25 24.63
C PRO A 15 4.67 -4.73 24.54
N THR A 16 5.58 -4.35 23.67
CA THR A 16 5.86 -2.97 23.25
C THR A 16 5.71 -2.91 21.74
N LEU A 17 4.92 -1.96 21.26
CA LEU A 17 4.68 -1.75 19.84
C LEU A 17 5.29 -0.40 19.47
N ALA A 18 6.09 -0.37 18.41
CA ALA A 18 6.62 0.87 17.83
C ALA A 18 5.57 1.59 16.96
N ASN A 19 5.99 2.63 16.24
CA ASN A 19 5.13 3.37 15.34
C ASN A 19 4.62 2.50 14.19
N ASN A 20 3.44 2.83 13.67
CA ASN A 20 2.90 2.22 12.45
C ASN A 20 2.69 0.69 12.55
N VAL A 21 2.61 0.13 13.76
CA VAL A 21 2.28 -1.29 13.95
C VAL A 21 0.78 -1.51 13.76
N VAL A 22 0.43 -2.44 12.87
CA VAL A 22 -0.95 -2.85 12.61
C VAL A 22 -1.23 -4.17 13.32
N VAL A 23 -2.32 -4.25 14.09
CA VAL A 23 -2.73 -5.47 14.79
C VAL A 23 -4.12 -5.91 14.33
N GLY A 24 -4.18 -7.02 13.60
CA GLY A 24 -5.40 -7.58 13.05
C GLY A 24 -6.38 -8.08 14.10
N ALA A 25 -7.66 -8.19 13.72
CA ALA A 25 -8.73 -8.61 14.61
C ALA A 25 -8.44 -9.97 15.26
N GLY A 26 -8.78 -10.12 16.55
CA GLY A 26 -8.57 -11.37 17.28
C GLY A 26 -7.11 -11.77 17.56
N ALA A 27 -6.11 -11.03 17.06
CA ALA A 27 -4.71 -11.31 17.33
C ALA A 27 -4.36 -11.21 18.83
N LYS A 28 -3.43 -12.06 19.27
CA LYS A 28 -2.87 -12.08 20.63
C LYS A 28 -1.36 -11.90 20.57
N VAL A 29 -0.87 -10.80 21.14
CA VAL A 29 0.56 -10.50 21.29
C VAL A 29 0.91 -10.67 22.76
N LEU A 30 1.76 -11.65 23.08
CA LEU A 30 1.94 -12.13 24.44
C LEU A 30 3.38 -12.04 24.90
N GLY A 31 3.57 -11.48 26.10
CA GLY A 31 4.87 -11.42 26.79
C GLY A 31 5.59 -10.09 26.59
N PRO A 32 6.76 -9.92 27.23
CA PRO A 32 7.57 -8.71 27.12
C PRO A 32 8.34 -8.65 25.81
N ILE A 33 7.63 -8.70 24.68
CA ILE A 33 8.19 -8.69 23.34
C ILE A 33 8.08 -7.32 22.67
N PHE A 34 8.94 -7.05 21.70
CA PHE A 34 8.99 -5.81 20.95
C PHE A 34 8.56 -6.03 19.49
N LEU A 35 7.57 -5.27 19.04
CA LEU A 35 7.22 -5.16 17.62
C LEU A 35 7.78 -3.85 17.09
N ALA A 36 8.73 -3.94 16.15
CA ALA A 36 9.36 -2.78 15.55
C ALA A 36 8.42 -2.02 14.59
N GLU A 37 8.91 -0.92 14.04
CA GLU A 37 8.10 -0.02 13.21
C GLU A 37 7.53 -0.73 11.97
N GLY A 38 6.25 -0.45 11.66
CA GLY A 38 5.62 -0.98 10.46
C GLY A 38 5.28 -2.47 10.49
N VAL A 39 5.43 -3.14 11.64
CA VAL A 39 5.05 -4.55 11.79
C VAL A 39 3.55 -4.74 11.59
N ARG A 40 3.15 -5.78 10.85
CA ARG A 40 1.75 -6.14 10.61
C ARG A 40 1.44 -7.49 11.23
N VAL A 41 0.57 -7.55 12.23
CA VAL A 41 0.11 -8.78 12.85
C VAL A 41 -1.21 -9.19 12.21
N GLY A 42 -1.26 -10.37 11.61
CA GLY A 42 -2.46 -10.92 10.98
C GLY A 42 -3.57 -11.24 11.98
N SER A 43 -4.80 -11.31 11.48
CA SER A 43 -5.97 -11.67 12.28
C SER A 43 -5.80 -13.05 12.92
N ASN A 44 -6.25 -13.19 14.18
CA ASN A 44 -6.12 -14.39 15.00
C ASN A 44 -4.69 -14.92 15.20
N ALA A 45 -3.64 -14.18 14.82
CA ALA A 45 -2.27 -14.61 15.03
C ALA A 45 -1.89 -14.59 16.52
N VAL A 46 -1.00 -15.50 16.94
CA VAL A 46 -0.46 -15.56 18.31
C VAL A 46 1.04 -15.27 18.29
N VAL A 47 1.42 -14.04 18.63
CA VAL A 47 2.81 -13.56 18.57
C VAL A 47 3.45 -13.69 19.96
N VAL A 48 4.57 -14.41 20.02
CA VAL A 48 5.28 -14.73 21.28
C VAL A 48 6.78 -14.44 21.22
N LYS A 49 7.24 -13.75 20.16
CA LYS A 49 8.63 -13.37 19.92
C LYS A 49 8.69 -11.96 19.33
N ASP A 50 9.83 -11.31 19.48
CA ASP A 50 10.12 -10.02 18.86
C ASP A 50 10.03 -10.10 17.34
N VAL A 51 9.70 -8.97 16.72
CA VAL A 51 9.49 -8.86 15.27
C VAL A 51 10.18 -7.61 14.74
N ASP A 52 11.02 -7.76 13.73
CA ASP A 52 11.76 -6.67 13.10
C ASP A 52 10.86 -5.79 12.22
N ALA A 53 11.38 -4.61 11.86
CA ALA A 53 10.60 -3.60 11.16
C ALA A 53 10.04 -4.09 9.81
N ASN A 54 8.85 -3.62 9.47
CA ASN A 54 8.15 -3.89 8.21
C ASN A 54 7.86 -5.38 7.92
N GLN A 55 7.89 -6.25 8.93
CA GLN A 55 7.56 -7.67 8.78
C GLN A 55 6.07 -7.93 9.03
N THR A 56 5.54 -8.96 8.38
CA THR A 56 4.18 -9.44 8.61
C THR A 56 4.20 -10.78 9.34
N VAL A 57 3.40 -10.93 10.40
CA VAL A 57 3.33 -12.13 11.23
C VAL A 57 1.94 -12.72 11.20
N ILE A 58 1.82 -14.01 10.88
CA ILE A 58 0.53 -14.72 10.79
C ILE A 58 0.58 -16.08 11.49
N GLY A 59 -0.60 -16.63 11.82
CA GLY A 59 -0.76 -18.00 12.31
C GLY A 59 -0.59 -18.19 13.82
N VAL A 60 -0.74 -19.44 14.24
CA VAL A 60 -0.64 -19.89 15.64
C VAL A 60 0.24 -21.14 15.71
N PRO A 61 1.46 -21.07 16.27
CA PRO A 61 2.15 -19.85 16.71
C PRO A 61 2.51 -18.94 15.52
N GLY A 62 2.59 -17.63 15.79
CA GLY A 62 2.88 -16.60 14.80
C GLY A 62 4.24 -16.79 14.15
N ARG A 63 4.29 -16.74 12.82
CA ARG A 63 5.51 -16.81 12.01
C ARG A 63 5.60 -15.60 11.10
N VAL A 64 6.83 -15.10 10.95
CA VAL A 64 7.14 -14.05 9.98
C VAL A 64 6.99 -14.64 8.58
N VAL A 65 6.15 -14.02 7.78
CA VAL A 65 6.06 -14.30 6.34
C VAL A 65 6.84 -13.24 5.59
N ARG A 66 7.83 -13.70 4.81
CA ARG A 66 8.55 -12.86 3.86
C ARG A 66 7.71 -12.74 2.61
N THR A 67 7.34 -11.52 2.26
CA THR A 67 6.86 -11.22 0.92
C THR A 67 8.12 -11.02 0.08
N ASP A 68 8.52 -12.04 -0.68
CA ASP A 68 9.53 -11.87 -1.74
C ASP A 68 8.88 -10.99 -2.81
N LEU A 69 8.91 -9.68 -2.57
CA LEU A 69 8.42 -8.68 -3.50
C LEU A 69 9.49 -8.56 -4.58
N THR A 70 9.23 -9.15 -5.73
CA THR A 70 9.92 -8.83 -6.99
C THR A 70 9.95 -7.29 -7.14
N GLU A 71 11.00 -6.74 -7.75
CA GLU A 71 11.17 -5.29 -7.91
C GLU A 71 9.92 -4.62 -8.53
N ASP A 72 9.24 -5.31 -9.45
CA ASP A 72 7.97 -4.87 -10.06
C ASP A 72 6.87 -4.61 -9.02
N LYS A 73 6.77 -5.46 -7.98
CA LYS A 73 5.77 -5.31 -6.91
C LYS A 73 6.12 -4.17 -5.95
N LYS A 74 7.42 -3.88 -5.75
CA LYS A 74 7.85 -2.69 -4.99
C LYS A 74 7.49 -1.41 -5.73
N GLN A 75 7.60 -1.42 -7.05
CA GLN A 75 7.28 -0.28 -7.90
C GLN A 75 5.76 -0.03 -7.92
N GLN A 76 4.95 -1.08 -8.01
CA GLN A 76 3.50 -1.00 -7.83
C GLN A 76 3.09 -0.50 -6.44
N GLN A 77 3.78 -0.93 -5.36
CA GLN A 77 3.52 -0.40 -4.02
C GLN A 77 3.86 1.09 -3.88
N LYS A 78 4.96 1.55 -4.48
CA LYS A 78 5.32 2.98 -4.49
C LYS A 78 4.29 3.81 -5.26
N LEU A 79 3.80 3.28 -6.38
CA LEU A 79 2.75 3.93 -7.17
C LEU A 79 1.44 3.99 -6.38
N ALA A 80 1.00 2.88 -5.76
CA ALA A 80 -0.19 2.84 -4.92
C ALA A 80 -0.10 3.79 -3.70
N GLN A 81 1.08 3.92 -3.09
CA GLN A 81 1.34 4.91 -2.04
C GLN A 81 1.25 6.35 -2.55
N ALA A 82 1.77 6.63 -3.75
CA ALA A 82 1.66 7.95 -4.37
C ALA A 82 0.22 8.33 -4.74
N VAL A 83 -0.63 7.33 -5.04
CA VAL A 83 -2.06 7.50 -5.34
C VAL A 83 -2.92 7.66 -4.07
N GLY A 84 -2.34 7.49 -2.87
CA GLY A 84 -2.94 7.99 -1.62
C GLY A 84 -4.04 7.11 -0.99
N PHE A 85 -4.13 5.82 -1.33
CA PHE A 85 -5.10 4.91 -0.71
C PHE A 85 -4.51 3.52 -0.46
N ASP A 86 -3.85 3.32 0.69
CA ASP A 86 -3.47 1.99 1.19
C ASP A 86 -4.54 1.52 2.19
N ALA A 87 -5.58 0.85 1.69
CA ALA A 87 -6.64 0.31 2.52
C ALA A 87 -6.08 -0.77 3.46
N TYR A 88 -6.21 -0.54 4.76
CA TYR A 88 -5.73 -1.44 5.80
C TYR A 88 -6.30 -2.85 5.57
N GLY A 89 -5.42 -3.78 5.19
CA GLY A 89 -5.76 -5.20 5.13
C GLY A 89 -6.08 -5.80 3.76
N THR A 90 -5.90 -5.07 2.65
CA THR A 90 -5.78 -5.77 1.36
C THR A 90 -4.41 -6.43 1.28
N SER A 91 -4.36 -7.77 1.25
CA SER A 91 -3.20 -8.42 0.67
C SER A 91 -3.18 -8.01 -0.80
N SER A 92 -2.04 -7.55 -1.31
CA SER A 92 -1.79 -7.09 -2.70
C SER A 92 -2.15 -8.10 -3.82
N ALA A 93 -2.91 -9.15 -3.53
CA ALA A 93 -3.38 -10.19 -4.44
C ALA A 93 -4.85 -10.03 -4.89
N GLU A 94 -5.65 -9.16 -4.29
CA GLU A 94 -7.00 -8.84 -4.81
C GLU A 94 -6.97 -7.44 -5.42
N VAL A 95 -6.50 -7.37 -6.66
CA VAL A 95 -6.52 -6.15 -7.46
C VAL A 95 -7.98 -5.91 -7.86
N ASP A 96 -8.56 -4.81 -7.40
CA ASP A 96 -9.87 -4.35 -7.88
C ASP A 96 -9.85 -4.31 -9.42
N PRO A 97 -10.78 -5.01 -10.12
CA PRO A 97 -10.80 -5.04 -11.58
C PRO A 97 -10.95 -3.65 -12.20
N VAL A 98 -11.60 -2.71 -11.50
CA VAL A 98 -11.70 -1.31 -11.94
C VAL A 98 -10.34 -0.62 -11.79
N ALA A 99 -9.68 -0.74 -10.64
CA ALA A 99 -8.33 -0.22 -10.45
C ALA A 99 -7.31 -0.82 -11.44
N ALA A 100 -7.42 -2.12 -11.75
CA ALA A 100 -6.58 -2.78 -12.76
C ALA A 100 -6.80 -2.18 -14.16
N ALA A 101 -8.05 -1.95 -14.54
CA ALA A 101 -8.38 -1.31 -15.80
C ALA A 101 -7.86 0.13 -15.89
N ILE A 102 -8.00 0.92 -14.81
CA ILE A 102 -7.48 2.29 -14.75
C ILE A 102 -5.94 2.29 -14.86
N HIS A 103 -5.25 1.39 -14.16
CA HIS A 103 -3.79 1.26 -14.30
C HIS A 103 -3.37 0.89 -15.72
N GLY A 104 -4.06 -0.08 -16.34
CA GLY A 104 -3.80 -0.45 -17.73
C GLY A 104 -4.01 0.71 -18.71
N LEU A 105 -5.01 1.56 -18.46
CA LEU A 105 -5.23 2.79 -19.24
C LEU A 105 -4.09 3.79 -19.04
N ILE A 106 -3.63 4.02 -17.82
CA ILE A 106 -2.53 4.94 -17.52
C ILE A 106 -1.22 4.49 -18.19
N GLU A 107 -0.89 3.19 -18.09
CA GLU A 107 0.31 2.63 -18.74
C GLU A 107 0.24 2.77 -20.27
N HIS A 108 -0.95 2.54 -20.84
CA HIS A 108 -1.17 2.69 -22.27
C HIS A 108 -1.01 4.14 -22.74
N ILE A 109 -1.58 5.10 -22.00
CA ILE A 109 -1.46 6.54 -22.29
C ILE A 109 0.01 6.96 -22.24
N GLN A 110 0.75 6.58 -21.20
CA GLN A 110 2.19 6.91 -21.11
C GLN A 110 3.02 6.30 -22.24
N ALA A 111 2.66 5.10 -22.71
CA ALA A 111 3.30 4.48 -23.86
C ALA A 111 2.94 5.21 -25.17
N MET A 112 1.70 5.68 -25.30
CA MET A 112 1.27 6.51 -26.43
C MET A 112 2.01 7.86 -26.45
N ASP A 113 2.12 8.56 -25.32
CA ASP A 113 2.82 9.85 -25.23
C ASP A 113 4.28 9.72 -25.69
N LYS A 114 5.00 8.74 -25.16
CA LYS A 114 6.39 8.46 -25.60
C LYS A 114 6.49 8.19 -27.11
N ARG A 115 5.49 7.52 -27.68
CA ARG A 115 5.46 7.24 -29.11
C ARG A 115 5.16 8.49 -29.93
N VAL A 116 4.28 9.36 -29.45
CA VAL A 116 3.95 10.64 -30.08
C VAL A 116 5.16 11.57 -30.03
N ASP A 117 5.85 11.67 -28.89
CA ASP A 117 7.08 12.46 -28.74
C ASP A 117 8.18 11.98 -29.71
N ALA A 118 8.41 10.66 -29.77
CA ALA A 118 9.38 10.08 -30.69
C ALA A 118 9.02 10.35 -32.17
N MET A 119 7.72 10.34 -32.49
CA MET A 119 7.23 10.66 -33.83
C MET A 119 7.44 12.16 -34.13
N ALA A 120 7.11 13.04 -33.20
CA ALA A 120 7.33 14.48 -33.32
C ALA A 120 8.81 14.81 -33.55
N ASP A 121 9.72 14.17 -32.81
CA ASP A 121 11.17 14.29 -33.00
C ASP A 121 11.62 13.88 -34.41
N THR A 122 11.06 12.79 -34.94
CA THR A 122 11.38 12.36 -36.32
C THR A 122 10.84 13.32 -37.37
N ILE A 123 9.66 13.90 -37.16
CA ILE A 123 9.07 14.89 -38.07
C ILE A 123 9.92 16.17 -38.06
N HIS A 124 10.35 16.64 -36.88
CA HIS A 124 11.28 17.76 -36.78
C HIS A 124 12.61 17.52 -37.51
N LYS A 125 13.19 16.32 -37.40
CA LYS A 125 14.41 15.95 -38.13
C LYS A 125 14.24 15.94 -39.65
N LEU A 126 13.02 15.69 -40.13
CA LEU A 126 12.66 15.74 -41.55
C LEU A 126 12.24 17.14 -42.03
N GLY A 127 12.24 18.14 -41.12
CA GLY A 127 11.93 19.54 -41.42
C GLY A 127 10.44 19.89 -41.40
N GLY A 128 9.59 19.02 -40.83
CA GLY A 128 8.18 19.31 -40.59
C GLY A 128 7.95 19.93 -39.21
N GLU A 129 6.88 20.71 -39.06
CA GLU A 129 6.42 21.26 -37.78
C GLU A 129 5.19 20.47 -37.31
N CYS A 130 5.13 20.11 -36.02
CA CYS A 130 3.94 19.53 -35.41
C CYS A 130 3.13 20.65 -34.74
N PRO A 131 1.86 20.87 -35.10
CA PRO A 131 1.03 21.87 -34.44
C PRO A 131 0.77 21.46 -32.99
N GLU A 132 0.84 22.43 -32.09
CA GLU A 132 0.46 22.25 -30.70
C GLU A 132 -1.06 22.01 -30.64
N VAL A 133 -1.45 20.86 -30.11
CA VAL A 133 -2.86 20.50 -29.94
C VAL A 133 -3.25 20.79 -28.51
N ASP A 134 -4.22 21.69 -28.34
CA ASP A 134 -4.78 22.01 -27.03
C ASP A 134 -5.49 20.78 -26.46
N MET A 135 -5.03 20.31 -25.30
CA MET A 135 -5.62 19.14 -24.63
C MET A 135 -6.74 19.62 -23.70
N PRO A 136 -7.92 18.98 -23.74
CA PRO A 136 -9.01 19.34 -22.85
C PRO A 136 -8.60 19.16 -21.38
N GLU A 137 -9.00 20.11 -20.52
CA GLU A 137 -8.74 20.05 -19.08
C GLU A 137 -9.44 18.84 -18.44
N LEU A 138 -8.75 18.13 -17.56
CA LEU A 138 -9.27 16.96 -16.84
C LEU A 138 -10.04 17.39 -15.58
N ASP A 139 -11.02 18.28 -15.75
CA ASP A 139 -11.89 18.73 -14.67
C ASP A 139 -12.73 17.55 -14.14
N GLY A 140 -12.51 17.18 -12.88
CA GLY A 140 -13.26 16.12 -12.19
C GLY A 140 -12.57 14.76 -12.07
N CYS A 141 -11.33 14.62 -12.57
CA CYS A 141 -10.48 13.45 -12.26
C CYS A 141 -9.83 13.52 -10.86
N ASP A 142 -10.15 14.56 -10.08
CA ASP A 142 -9.57 14.81 -8.77
C ASP A 142 -10.33 14.04 -7.68
N LEU A 143 -9.80 12.85 -7.32
CA LEU A 143 -10.38 11.95 -6.31
C LEU A 143 -10.48 12.59 -4.91
N GLN A 144 -9.79 13.71 -4.67
CA GLN A 144 -9.78 14.41 -3.38
C GLN A 144 -11.10 15.14 -3.06
N GLN A 145 -11.89 15.53 -4.07
CA GLN A 145 -13.06 16.39 -3.83
C GLN A 145 -14.34 15.63 -3.41
N GLN A 146 -14.43 14.32 -3.63
CA GLN A 146 -15.66 13.55 -3.36
C GLN A 146 -15.83 13.07 -1.90
N GLN A 147 -14.81 13.23 -1.03
CA GLN A 147 -14.92 12.79 0.38
C GLN A 147 -15.65 13.77 1.30
N GLN A 148 -15.91 15.02 0.89
CA GLN A 148 -16.55 16.00 1.78
C GLN A 148 -18.09 15.95 1.80
N ASN A 149 -18.74 15.23 0.88
CA ASN A 149 -20.20 15.34 0.69
C ASN A 149 -21.04 14.18 1.24
N ASN A 150 -20.45 13.21 1.95
CA ASN A 150 -21.20 12.05 2.48
C ASN A 150 -21.32 12.00 4.02
N GLY A 151 -21.15 13.14 4.70
CA GLY A 151 -21.12 13.25 6.17
C GLY A 151 -22.40 13.78 6.83
N LYS A 152 -23.55 13.82 6.16
CA LYS A 152 -24.82 14.22 6.79
C LYS A 152 -25.90 13.17 6.53
N VAL A 153 -25.99 12.21 7.44
CA VAL A 153 -27.15 11.35 7.62
C VAL A 153 -27.60 11.59 9.05
N ASP A 154 -28.86 12.02 9.19
CA ASP A 154 -29.53 12.37 10.45
C ASP A 154 -29.61 11.18 11.44
#